data_AF-A0A2U9B2Q2-F1
#
_entry.id   AF-A0A2U9B2Q2-F1
#
_cell.length_a   1.000
_cell.length_b   1.000
_cell.length_c   1.000
_cell.angle_alpha   90.00
_cell.angle_beta   90.00
_cell.angle_gamma   90.00
#
_symmetry.space_group_name_H-M   'P 1'
#
loop_
_entity.id
_entity.type
_entity.pdbx_description
1 polymer ?
#
loop_
_entity_poly.entity_id
_entity_poly.type
_entity_poly.pdbx_seq_one_letter_code
_entity_poly.pdbx_strand_id
1 'polypeptide(L)'
;MFKKMTEFGPDSGGRVKGVTIVKPIVFGNVARYFGKKREEDGHTHQWSVYVKPYRNEDMSAYVKKIQFKLHESYGNPLRVVTKPPYEITETGWGEFEIIIKIFFIDPNERPVTLYHLLKLFQSDSSAMPKKTVVSEFYDEMIFQDPTAMMQQLLTTSRQLTLGAYKHETEFSEHEQRTKEKMETAKKRTSQEIAELKDKLKASRENINHGGGGGGGVPMEKPSSSGRAALEETTGLVEEDEVLRGAEGGVVDPRPPRKSSSSRSSRKSFRLDYRLEEEVTKSCRDKHGRWINPWSTWRFPSHSMLLRFLLFDKNHSNVPTNKEALDSELPVMEPFFVQNPDLSDSGPGLRVTWLGHATVLVEIDGLNILTDPIFSQRASPLQFMGPKRYRGPPCTVEQLPRIDAVVISHSHYDHLDVGSVASLNARFGGELRWFVPLGLMDWLARMDCENVMELDWWEENCVPGHDDITFVCTPSQHWSKRTALDDNKSLWGSWTVLGPEHRFFFAGDTGYCSSFLEIGRRFGPFDLAAIPIGAYLPRDVMQGQHVDPAEAVQIHQDLQAKQSVAIHWGTFALAHEYYMEPPVHLRDALEQKGLNPKSFFTLHHGESRLITSQGGDVFE
;
A
#
# COMPACT_ATOMS: atom_id res chain seq x y z
N MET A 1 -16.29 31.66 -31.76
CA MET A 1 -15.38 32.83 -31.70
C MET A 1 -14.07 32.33 -31.11
N PHE A 2 -13.04 32.13 -31.93
CA PHE A 2 -11.78 31.51 -31.50
C PHE A 2 -10.87 32.56 -30.87
N LYS A 3 -10.53 32.40 -29.58
CA LYS A 3 -9.54 33.25 -28.92
C LYS A 3 -8.13 32.81 -29.31
N LYS A 4 -7.29 33.74 -29.77
CA LYS A 4 -5.87 33.50 -30.10
C LYS A 4 -5.09 33.19 -28.80
N MET A 5 -4.00 32.42 -28.89
CA MET A 5 -3.10 32.09 -27.77
C MET A 5 -2.63 33.31 -26.94
N THR A 6 -2.73 34.52 -27.49
CA THR A 6 -2.38 35.78 -26.84
C THR A 6 -3.43 36.32 -25.85
N GLU A 7 -4.61 35.70 -25.72
CA GLU A 7 -5.69 36.17 -24.82
C GLU A 7 -5.73 35.48 -23.46
N PHE A 8 -5.02 34.37 -23.26
CA PHE A 8 -4.83 33.82 -21.92
C PHE A 8 -3.69 34.60 -21.27
N GLY A 9 -4.01 35.41 -20.25
CA GLY A 9 -2.99 36.02 -19.39
C GLY A 9 -2.14 34.95 -18.68
N PRO A 10 -1.22 35.34 -17.79
CA PRO A 10 -0.31 34.40 -17.10
C PRO A 10 -0.99 33.25 -16.32
N ASP A 11 -2.31 33.25 -16.17
CA ASP A 11 -3.08 32.34 -15.30
C ASP A 11 -3.87 31.22 -16.02
N SER A 12 -3.56 30.88 -17.29
CA SER A 12 -4.16 29.77 -18.09
C SER A 12 -5.71 29.69 -18.14
N GLY A 13 -6.42 30.71 -17.64
CA GLY A 13 -7.88 30.80 -17.67
C GLY A 13 -8.63 29.87 -16.70
N GLY A 14 -8.12 29.61 -15.49
CA GLY A 14 -8.84 28.84 -14.45
C GLY A 14 -9.12 27.37 -14.83
N ARG A 15 -9.51 26.54 -13.86
CA ARG A 15 -9.86 25.12 -14.09
C ARG A 15 -11.32 24.96 -14.51
N VAL A 16 -11.56 24.14 -15.51
CA VAL A 16 -12.90 23.85 -16.04
C VAL A 16 -13.47 22.64 -15.31
N LYS A 17 -14.31 22.89 -14.30
CA LYS A 17 -14.85 21.83 -13.44
C LYS A 17 -15.80 20.87 -14.17
N GLY A 18 -15.76 19.60 -13.80
CA GLY A 18 -16.63 18.54 -14.32
C GLY A 18 -16.23 18.05 -15.71
N VAL A 19 -15.03 18.42 -16.19
CA VAL A 19 -14.53 18.02 -17.51
C VAL A 19 -13.40 17.03 -17.34
N THR A 20 -13.55 15.87 -17.97
CA THR A 20 -12.51 14.85 -18.08
C THR A 20 -12.18 14.63 -19.55
N ILE A 21 -10.92 14.80 -19.93
CA ILE A 21 -10.44 14.50 -21.28
C ILE A 21 -9.39 13.39 -21.19
N VAL A 22 -9.53 12.36 -22.02
CA VAL A 22 -8.62 11.21 -22.05
C VAL A 22 -7.84 11.21 -23.37
N LYS A 23 -6.52 11.07 -23.28
CA LYS A 23 -5.59 11.00 -24.41
C LYS A 23 -4.83 9.68 -24.40
N PRO A 24 -5.23 8.70 -25.23
CA PRO A 24 -4.59 7.39 -25.25
C PRO A 24 -3.23 7.43 -25.95
N ILE A 25 -2.24 6.79 -25.35
CA ILE A 25 -0.85 6.74 -25.80
C ILE A 25 -0.32 5.32 -25.83
N VAL A 26 0.75 5.12 -26.59
CA VAL A 26 1.56 3.92 -26.58
C VAL A 26 2.99 4.32 -26.26
N PHE A 27 3.60 3.66 -25.28
CA PHE A 27 5.01 3.83 -24.98
C PHE A 27 5.70 2.48 -24.91
N GLY A 28 7.00 2.46 -25.18
CA GLY A 28 7.73 1.20 -25.20
C GLY A 28 9.03 1.29 -25.97
N ASN A 29 9.62 0.13 -26.25
CA ASN A 29 10.84 0.03 -27.03
C ASN A 29 10.79 -1.06 -28.09
N VAL A 30 11.60 -0.84 -29.13
CA VAL A 30 11.99 -1.85 -30.11
C VAL A 30 13.50 -2.01 -30.03
N ALA A 31 13.98 -3.25 -29.92
CA ALA A 31 15.39 -3.57 -29.86
C ALA A 31 15.78 -4.54 -30.97
N ARG A 32 16.91 -4.32 -31.62
CA ARG A 32 17.46 -5.15 -32.69
C ARG A 32 18.84 -5.62 -32.30
N TYR A 33 19.04 -6.94 -32.29
CA TYR A 33 20.34 -7.54 -32.07
C TYR A 33 21.25 -7.34 -33.30
N PHE A 34 22.51 -6.96 -33.08
CA PHE A 34 23.49 -6.78 -34.16
C PHE A 34 23.99 -8.10 -34.77
N GLY A 35 23.74 -9.24 -34.12
CA GLY A 35 24.30 -10.53 -34.52
C GLY A 35 25.67 -10.83 -33.91
N LYS A 36 26.36 -9.80 -33.39
CA LYS A 36 27.62 -9.91 -32.66
C LYS A 36 27.81 -8.74 -31.71
N LYS A 37 28.70 -8.90 -30.74
CA LYS A 37 29.19 -7.80 -29.90
C LYS A 37 30.06 -6.87 -30.76
N ARG A 38 29.80 -5.56 -30.74
CA ARG A 38 30.64 -4.56 -31.43
C ARG A 38 32.00 -4.45 -30.72
N GLU A 39 33.07 -4.34 -31.50
CA GLU A 39 34.43 -4.28 -30.97
C GLU A 39 34.75 -2.92 -30.31
N GLU A 40 34.10 -1.85 -30.75
CA GLU A 40 34.37 -0.48 -30.31
C GLU A 40 33.83 -0.17 -28.90
N ASP A 41 32.59 -0.56 -28.62
CA ASP A 41 31.86 -0.20 -27.39
C ASP A 41 31.31 -1.43 -26.63
N GLY A 42 31.48 -2.64 -27.19
CA GLY A 42 30.95 -3.85 -26.60
C GLY A 42 29.43 -3.98 -26.66
N HIS A 43 28.73 -3.10 -27.39
CA HIS A 43 27.27 -3.12 -27.46
C HIS A 43 26.77 -4.25 -28.34
N THR A 44 25.61 -4.81 -27.98
CA THR A 44 25.02 -5.98 -28.63
C THR A 44 23.74 -5.66 -29.37
N HIS A 45 23.02 -4.61 -28.95
CA HIS A 45 21.75 -4.21 -29.51
C HIS A 45 21.76 -2.74 -29.91
N GLN A 46 21.00 -2.41 -30.94
CA GLN A 46 20.43 -1.08 -31.15
C GLN A 46 19.01 -1.10 -30.64
N TRP A 47 18.59 -0.09 -29.90
CA TRP A 47 17.23 -0.01 -29.38
C TRP A 47 16.69 1.42 -29.51
N SER A 48 15.38 1.52 -29.69
CA SER A 48 14.64 2.79 -29.70
C SER A 48 13.55 2.72 -28.66
N VAL A 49 13.44 3.75 -27.81
CA VAL A 49 12.32 3.93 -26.86
C VAL A 49 11.51 5.15 -27.29
N TYR A 50 10.18 5.07 -27.16
CA TYR A 50 9.27 6.09 -27.67
C TYR A 50 8.01 6.27 -26.85
N VAL A 51 7.37 7.42 -27.04
CA VAL A 51 5.98 7.71 -26.66
C VAL A 51 5.25 8.21 -27.91
N LYS A 52 4.12 7.60 -28.22
CA LYS A 52 3.36 7.83 -29.46
C LYS A 52 1.86 7.94 -29.15
N PRO A 53 1.09 8.70 -29.94
CA PRO A 53 -0.36 8.75 -29.79
C PRO A 53 -0.97 7.42 -30.24
N TYR A 54 -1.91 6.87 -29.48
CA TYR A 54 -2.62 5.67 -29.92
C TYR A 54 -3.49 5.94 -31.17
N ARG A 55 -4.16 7.10 -31.21
CA ARG A 55 -5.13 7.50 -32.26
C ARG A 55 -4.56 8.42 -33.34
N ASN A 56 -3.24 8.39 -33.58
CA ASN A 56 -2.56 9.24 -34.59
C ASN A 56 -2.75 10.77 -34.42
N GLU A 57 -3.04 11.24 -33.21
CA GLU A 57 -3.22 12.68 -32.98
C GLU A 57 -1.87 13.41 -32.85
N ASP A 58 -1.87 14.69 -33.20
CA ASP A 58 -0.70 15.55 -33.03
C ASP A 58 -0.49 15.89 -31.54
N MET A 59 0.32 15.07 -30.87
CA MET A 59 0.70 15.30 -29.47
C MET A 59 1.42 16.65 -29.28
N SER A 60 2.08 17.21 -30.30
CA SER A 60 2.78 18.48 -30.18
C SER A 60 1.85 19.67 -29.94
N ALA A 61 0.54 19.49 -30.16
CA ALA A 61 -0.48 20.47 -29.83
C ALA A 61 -0.66 20.69 -28.32
N TYR A 62 -0.28 19.72 -27.47
CA TYR A 62 -0.46 19.82 -26.01
C TYR A 62 0.77 19.36 -25.21
N VAL A 63 1.72 18.65 -25.81
CA VAL A 63 3.00 18.25 -25.21
C VAL A 63 4.09 19.25 -25.57
N LYS A 64 4.73 19.81 -24.54
CA LYS A 64 5.87 20.74 -24.66
C LYS A 64 7.19 20.02 -24.89
N LYS A 65 7.43 18.94 -24.15
CA LYS A 65 8.65 18.11 -24.26
C LYS A 65 8.45 16.78 -23.55
N ILE A 66 9.20 15.77 -23.98
CA ILE A 66 9.34 14.48 -23.28
C ILE A 66 10.80 14.31 -22.88
N GLN A 67 11.02 13.94 -21.62
CA GLN A 67 12.35 13.63 -21.10
C GLN A 67 12.48 12.13 -20.90
N PHE A 68 13.56 11.53 -21.38
CA PHE A 68 13.92 10.14 -21.15
C PHE A 68 15.16 10.13 -20.26
N LYS A 69 15.06 9.60 -19.03
CA LYS A 69 16.21 9.35 -18.17
C LYS A 69 16.67 7.90 -18.37
N LEU A 70 17.86 7.76 -18.92
CA LEU A 70 18.58 6.50 -19.12
C LEU A 70 19.47 6.19 -17.92
N HIS A 71 20.08 5.01 -17.93
CA HIS A 71 21.10 4.61 -16.98
C HIS A 71 22.31 5.58 -16.99
N GLU A 72 22.93 5.80 -15.83
CA GLU A 72 24.05 6.76 -15.64
C GLU A 72 25.32 6.41 -16.44
N SER A 73 25.41 5.18 -16.98
CA SER A 73 26.50 4.76 -17.86
C SER A 73 26.52 5.46 -19.23
N TYR A 74 25.44 6.13 -19.63
CA TYR A 74 25.40 6.89 -20.88
C TYR A 74 25.93 8.31 -20.64
N GLY A 75 26.82 8.82 -21.50
CA GLY A 75 27.44 10.15 -21.36
C GLY A 75 26.48 11.36 -21.37
N ASN A 76 25.19 11.12 -21.61
CA ASN A 76 24.10 12.03 -21.29
C ASN A 76 22.85 11.18 -20.94
N PRO A 77 22.61 10.87 -19.66
CA PRO A 77 21.50 9.99 -19.30
C PRO A 77 20.15 10.69 -19.47
N LEU A 78 20.08 12.03 -19.39
CA LEU A 78 18.83 12.77 -19.55
C LEU A 78 18.66 13.30 -20.97
N ARG A 79 17.83 12.63 -21.78
CA ARG A 79 17.48 13.07 -23.14
C ARG A 79 16.20 13.87 -23.13
N VAL A 80 16.14 14.95 -23.90
CA VAL A 80 14.96 15.82 -23.99
C VAL A 80 14.55 15.95 -25.44
N VAL A 81 13.33 15.51 -25.74
CA VAL A 81 12.74 15.59 -27.08
C VAL A 81 11.60 16.60 -27.04
N THR A 82 11.70 17.67 -27.82
CA THR A 82 10.74 18.79 -27.82
C THR A 82 9.76 18.75 -28.98
N LYS A 83 9.99 17.88 -29.97
CA LYS A 83 9.17 17.74 -31.18
C LYS A 83 9.00 16.26 -31.53
N PRO A 84 7.87 15.87 -32.14
CA PRO A 84 7.68 14.50 -32.61
C PRO A 84 8.65 14.15 -33.76
N PRO A 85 9.00 12.85 -33.95
CA PRO A 85 8.61 11.72 -33.10
C PRO A 85 9.28 11.80 -31.72
N TYR A 86 8.52 11.54 -30.65
CA TYR A 86 9.05 11.56 -29.29
C TYR A 86 9.74 10.24 -28.98
N GLU A 87 10.92 10.07 -29.54
CA GLU A 87 11.71 8.86 -29.42
C GLU A 87 13.21 9.16 -29.35
N ILE A 88 13.95 8.22 -28.78
CA ILE A 88 15.41 8.22 -28.81
C ILE A 88 15.90 6.84 -29.23
N THR A 89 17.03 6.81 -29.92
CA THR A 89 17.69 5.58 -30.36
C THR A 89 19.11 5.55 -29.82
N GLU A 90 19.48 4.42 -29.24
CA GLU A 90 20.77 4.19 -28.62
C GLU A 90 21.26 2.77 -28.89
N THR A 91 22.49 2.48 -28.47
CA THR A 91 23.05 1.13 -28.50
C THR A 91 23.43 0.72 -27.09
N GLY A 92 23.35 -0.58 -26.79
CA GLY A 92 23.66 -1.09 -25.45
C GLY A 92 23.64 -2.61 -25.39
N TRP A 93 23.84 -3.15 -24.19
CA TRP A 93 23.83 -4.59 -23.95
C TRP A 93 23.00 -5.04 -22.74
N GLY A 94 22.65 -4.12 -21.84
CA GLY A 94 21.85 -4.40 -20.64
C GLY A 94 20.42 -3.87 -20.74
N GLU A 95 19.50 -4.57 -20.07
CA GLU A 95 18.13 -4.11 -19.78
C GLU A 95 18.14 -3.25 -18.52
N PHE A 96 17.40 -2.14 -18.51
CA PHE A 96 17.31 -1.21 -17.37
C PHE A 96 16.03 -0.37 -17.45
N GLU A 97 15.64 0.24 -16.34
CA GLU A 97 14.46 1.12 -16.30
C GLU A 97 14.75 2.49 -16.94
N ILE A 98 13.87 2.92 -17.83
CA ILE A 98 13.85 4.24 -18.45
C ILE A 98 12.69 5.04 -17.85
N ILE A 99 13.00 6.18 -17.24
CA ILE A 99 11.98 7.09 -16.72
C ILE A 99 11.60 8.09 -17.82
N ILE A 100 10.34 8.08 -18.24
CA ILE A 100 9.81 8.93 -19.31
C ILE A 100 8.91 10.01 -18.70
N LYS A 101 9.30 11.28 -18.79
CA LYS A 101 8.55 12.40 -18.22
C LYS A 101 8.00 13.32 -19.30
N ILE A 102 6.67 13.39 -19.40
CA ILE A 102 5.92 14.18 -20.38
C ILE A 102 5.53 15.52 -19.76
N PHE A 103 5.98 16.61 -20.35
CA PHE A 103 5.63 17.97 -19.94
C PHE A 103 4.64 18.58 -20.92
N PHE A 104 3.62 19.26 -20.40
CA PHE A 104 2.61 19.90 -21.21
C PHE A 104 2.95 21.35 -21.56
N ILE A 105 2.30 21.86 -22.60
CA ILE A 105 2.43 23.27 -23.01
C ILE A 105 1.92 24.19 -21.91
N ASP A 106 0.81 23.83 -21.28
CA ASP A 106 0.35 24.52 -20.09
C ASP A 106 1.21 24.13 -18.87
N PRO A 107 2.00 25.06 -18.30
CA PRO A 107 2.82 24.78 -17.12
C PRO A 107 2.02 24.55 -15.84
N ASN A 108 0.72 24.90 -15.82
CA ASN A 108 -0.16 24.63 -14.69
C ASN A 108 -0.67 23.18 -14.67
N GLU A 109 -0.45 22.43 -15.74
CA GLU A 109 -0.66 20.99 -15.76
C GLU A 109 0.58 20.25 -15.29
N ARG A 110 0.35 19.25 -14.43
CA ARG A 110 1.44 18.46 -13.85
C ARG A 110 2.03 17.55 -14.93
N PRO A 111 3.36 17.40 -15.01
CA PRO A 111 3.97 16.43 -15.92
C PRO A 111 3.54 15.00 -15.57
N VAL A 112 3.37 14.15 -16.57
CA VAL A 112 3.14 12.71 -16.42
C VAL A 112 4.49 11.98 -16.43
N THR A 113 4.66 10.96 -15.59
CA THR A 113 5.88 10.14 -15.53
C THR A 113 5.51 8.68 -15.76
N LEU A 114 6.18 8.04 -16.72
CA LEU A 114 6.03 6.62 -17.07
C LEU A 114 7.35 5.91 -16.78
N TYR A 115 7.27 4.64 -16.39
CA TYR A 115 8.43 3.79 -16.10
C TYR A 115 8.42 2.65 -17.11
N HIS A 116 9.48 2.55 -17.93
CA HIS A 116 9.59 1.54 -18.97
C HIS A 116 10.86 0.71 -18.78
N LEU A 117 10.72 -0.58 -18.51
CA LEU A 117 11.86 -1.50 -18.47
C LEU A 117 12.30 -1.81 -19.91
N LEU A 118 13.49 -1.33 -20.31
CA LEU A 118 14.05 -1.59 -21.63
C LEU A 118 14.24 -3.09 -21.86
N LYS A 119 13.54 -3.66 -22.83
CA LYS A 119 13.68 -5.08 -23.21
C LYS A 119 14.58 -5.25 -24.44
N LEU A 120 15.63 -6.06 -24.29
CA LEU A 120 16.56 -6.45 -25.35
C LEU A 120 16.42 -7.93 -25.72
N PHE A 121 15.98 -8.77 -24.78
CA PHE A 121 15.88 -10.21 -24.94
C PHE A 121 14.42 -10.70 -24.89
N GLN A 122 14.13 -11.84 -25.51
CA GLN A 122 12.80 -12.45 -25.46
C GLN A 122 12.60 -13.23 -24.16
N SER A 123 11.38 -13.21 -23.64
CA SER A 123 11.01 -13.82 -22.36
C SER A 123 10.84 -15.35 -22.41
N ASP A 124 10.74 -15.97 -23.60
CA ASP A 124 10.33 -17.38 -23.74
C ASP A 124 11.36 -18.27 -24.47
N SER A 125 11.61 -19.44 -23.89
CA SER A 125 12.60 -20.44 -24.25
C SER A 125 12.18 -21.44 -25.35
N SER A 126 11.29 -21.08 -26.29
CA SER A 126 10.78 -22.08 -27.27
C SER A 126 10.44 -21.60 -28.69
N ALA A 127 10.91 -20.44 -29.15
CA ALA A 127 10.82 -20.07 -30.57
C ALA A 127 12.12 -19.44 -31.08
N MET A 128 12.45 -19.65 -32.36
CA MET A 128 13.64 -19.07 -32.99
C MET A 128 13.72 -17.56 -32.75
N PRO A 129 14.92 -17.01 -32.47
CA PRO A 129 15.05 -15.61 -32.07
C PRO A 129 14.54 -14.70 -33.20
N LYS A 130 13.45 -13.97 -32.96
CA LYS A 130 13.13 -12.83 -33.83
C LYS A 130 14.27 -11.83 -33.63
N LYS A 131 14.88 -11.38 -34.73
CA LYS A 131 15.98 -10.38 -34.71
C LYS A 131 15.60 -9.07 -34.01
N THR A 132 14.30 -8.83 -33.85
CA THR A 132 13.71 -7.64 -33.25
C THR A 132 12.83 -8.04 -32.08
N VAL A 133 13.08 -7.43 -30.92
CA VAL A 133 12.27 -7.50 -29.70
C VAL A 133 11.43 -6.24 -29.63
N VAL A 134 10.14 -6.41 -29.33
CA VAL A 134 9.17 -5.31 -29.17
C VAL A 134 8.57 -5.45 -27.77
N SER A 135 8.56 -4.36 -27.02
CA SER A 135 7.89 -4.25 -25.73
C SER A 135 7.17 -2.91 -25.68
N GLU A 136 5.85 -2.94 -25.89
CA GLU A 136 4.99 -1.75 -25.88
C GLU A 136 3.84 -1.92 -24.90
N PHE A 137 3.39 -0.79 -24.35
CA PHE A 137 2.28 -0.69 -23.41
C PHE A 137 1.32 0.39 -23.87
N TYR A 138 0.02 0.12 -23.69
CA TYR A 138 -1.05 1.11 -23.86
C TYR A 138 -1.31 1.80 -22.53
N ASP A 139 -1.50 3.12 -22.56
CA ASP A 139 -1.86 3.91 -21.38
C ASP A 139 -2.72 5.12 -21.78
N GLU A 140 -3.36 5.75 -20.80
CA GLU A 140 -4.29 6.86 -20.99
C GLU A 140 -3.90 8.06 -20.12
N MET A 141 -3.57 9.18 -20.76
CA MET A 141 -3.39 10.44 -20.03
C MET A 141 -4.76 11.05 -19.74
N ILE A 142 -5.13 11.08 -18.46
CA ILE A 142 -6.42 11.61 -17.98
C ILE A 142 -6.23 13.05 -17.47
N PHE A 143 -6.92 13.99 -18.09
CA PHE A 143 -6.96 15.38 -17.69
C PHE A 143 -8.29 15.68 -17.00
N GLN A 144 -8.27 15.68 -15.67
CA GLN A 144 -9.42 16.03 -14.83
C GLN A 144 -9.39 17.51 -14.48
N ASP A 145 -10.51 18.17 -14.74
CA ASP A 145 -10.70 19.61 -14.59
C ASP A 145 -9.52 20.42 -15.16
N PRO A 146 -9.19 20.23 -16.47
CA PRO A 146 -8.05 20.90 -17.08
C PRO A 146 -8.23 22.42 -17.04
N THR A 147 -7.14 23.15 -17.16
CA THR A 147 -7.24 24.61 -17.40
C THR A 147 -8.02 24.88 -18.68
N ALA A 148 -8.64 26.06 -18.81
CA ALA A 148 -9.32 26.44 -20.05
C ALA A 148 -8.38 26.39 -21.26
N MET A 149 -7.12 26.80 -21.08
CA MET A 149 -6.08 26.68 -22.10
C MET A 149 -5.83 25.21 -22.47
N MET A 150 -5.58 24.34 -21.49
CA MET A 150 -5.28 22.93 -21.74
C MET A 150 -6.48 22.21 -22.38
N GLN A 151 -7.70 22.49 -21.92
CA GLN A 151 -8.93 21.98 -22.53
C GLN A 151 -8.99 22.32 -24.02
N GLN A 152 -8.67 23.57 -24.39
CA GLN A 152 -8.65 24.00 -25.79
C GLN A 152 -7.56 23.26 -26.59
N LEU A 153 -6.34 23.11 -26.05
CA LEU A 153 -5.25 22.39 -26.71
C LEU A 153 -5.59 20.91 -26.92
N LEU A 154 -6.19 20.27 -25.92
CA LEU A 154 -6.59 18.86 -25.97
C LEU A 154 -7.74 18.60 -26.95
N THR A 155 -8.68 19.54 -27.11
CA THR A 155 -9.85 19.37 -27.99
C THR A 155 -9.57 19.76 -29.44
N THR A 156 -8.54 20.59 -29.69
CA THR A 156 -8.22 21.10 -31.03
C THR A 156 -7.16 20.26 -31.76
N SER A 157 -6.61 19.21 -31.13
CA SER A 157 -5.59 18.36 -31.75
C SER A 157 -6.13 17.68 -33.01
N ARG A 158 -5.34 17.74 -34.10
CA ARG A 158 -5.66 17.12 -35.40
C ARG A 158 -4.82 15.85 -35.60
N GLN A 159 -5.21 15.00 -36.54
CA GLN A 159 -4.40 13.83 -36.91
C GLN A 159 -3.17 14.25 -37.72
N LEU A 160 -2.04 13.58 -37.49
CA LEU A 160 -0.76 13.86 -38.16
C LEU A 160 -0.71 13.32 -39.59
N THR A 161 -1.38 12.20 -39.89
CA THR A 161 -1.39 11.59 -41.22
C THR A 161 -2.78 11.08 -41.61
N LEU A 162 -3.03 10.96 -42.92
CA LEU A 162 -4.24 10.34 -43.48
C LEU A 162 -4.12 8.80 -43.35
N GLY A 163 -4.41 8.26 -42.17
CA GLY A 163 -4.37 6.82 -41.89
C GLY A 163 -4.33 6.49 -40.39
N ALA A 164 -4.58 5.23 -40.03
CA ALA A 164 -4.36 4.75 -38.66
C ALA A 164 -2.85 4.66 -38.36
N TYR A 165 -2.46 5.07 -37.16
CA TYR A 165 -1.07 4.94 -36.71
C TYR A 165 -0.75 3.45 -36.51
N LYS A 166 0.34 2.95 -37.11
CA LYS A 166 0.73 1.55 -36.98
C LYS A 166 1.53 1.35 -35.69
N HIS A 167 0.99 0.55 -34.77
CA HIS A 167 1.68 0.09 -33.56
C HIS A 167 2.29 -1.29 -33.82
N GLU A 168 3.39 -1.62 -33.16
CA GLU A 168 4.04 -2.94 -33.32
C GLU A 168 3.26 -4.04 -32.60
N THR A 169 2.50 -3.67 -31.58
CA THR A 169 1.60 -4.52 -30.80
C THR A 169 0.15 -4.31 -31.22
N GLU A 170 -0.59 -5.40 -31.46
CA GLU A 170 -2.00 -5.35 -31.82
C GLU A 170 -2.89 -5.27 -30.57
N PHE A 171 -3.12 -4.03 -30.10
CA PHE A 171 -3.86 -3.78 -28.86
C PHE A 171 -5.38 -4.10 -28.96
N SER A 172 -5.96 -4.12 -30.16
CA SER A 172 -7.40 -4.37 -30.38
C SER A 172 -7.83 -5.78 -30.01
N GLU A 173 -6.99 -6.79 -30.24
CA GLU A 173 -7.29 -8.16 -29.80
C GLU A 173 -7.26 -8.27 -28.27
N HIS A 174 -6.37 -7.51 -27.61
CA HIS A 174 -6.26 -7.53 -26.16
C HIS A 174 -7.46 -6.85 -25.51
N GLU A 175 -7.89 -5.69 -26.03
CA GLU A 175 -9.13 -5.01 -25.64
C GLU A 175 -10.34 -5.95 -25.80
N GLN A 176 -10.46 -6.62 -26.94
CA GLN A 176 -11.59 -7.50 -27.22
C GLN A 176 -11.63 -8.72 -26.26
N ARG A 177 -10.48 -9.36 -26.00
CA ARG A 177 -10.40 -10.46 -25.02
C ARG A 177 -10.71 -9.98 -23.60
N THR A 178 -10.25 -8.79 -23.22
CA THR A 178 -10.53 -8.21 -21.90
C THR A 178 -12.00 -7.89 -21.75
N LYS A 179 -12.62 -7.29 -22.79
CA LYS A 179 -14.05 -7.00 -22.83
C LYS A 179 -14.91 -8.27 -22.79
N GLU A 180 -14.53 -9.31 -23.51
CA GLU A 180 -15.20 -10.62 -23.46
C GLU A 180 -15.12 -11.27 -22.08
N LYS A 181 -13.96 -11.18 -21.40
CA LYS A 181 -13.81 -11.61 -20.00
C LYS A 181 -14.71 -10.81 -19.06
N MET A 182 -14.77 -9.49 -19.22
CA MET A 182 -15.62 -8.61 -18.41
C MET A 182 -17.12 -8.91 -18.60
N GLU A 183 -17.57 -9.08 -19.84
CA GLU A 183 -18.98 -9.44 -20.12
C GLU A 183 -19.32 -10.84 -19.57
N THR A 184 -18.38 -11.78 -19.66
CA THR A 184 -18.54 -13.12 -19.05
C THR A 184 -18.66 -13.03 -17.53
N ALA A 185 -17.81 -12.24 -16.88
CA ALA A 185 -17.88 -12.00 -15.44
C ALA A 185 -19.21 -11.33 -15.04
N LYS A 186 -19.63 -10.29 -15.77
CA LYS A 186 -20.89 -9.59 -15.54
C LYS A 186 -22.11 -10.51 -15.68
N LYS A 187 -22.10 -11.40 -16.67
CA LYS A 187 -23.17 -12.39 -16.88
C LYS A 187 -23.23 -13.40 -15.75
N ARG A 188 -22.07 -13.88 -15.27
CA ARG A 188 -21.98 -14.78 -14.12
C ARG A 188 -22.51 -14.13 -12.84
N THR A 189 -22.09 -12.91 -12.55
CA THR A 189 -22.59 -12.14 -11.40
C THR A 189 -24.11 -11.93 -11.49
N SER A 190 -24.63 -11.64 -12.69
CA SER A 190 -26.07 -11.46 -12.89
C SER A 190 -26.86 -12.76 -12.67
N GLN A 191 -26.32 -13.90 -13.07
CA GLN A 191 -26.92 -15.23 -12.81
C GLN A 191 -26.90 -15.56 -11.31
N GLU A 192 -25.78 -15.34 -10.62
CA GLU A 192 -25.68 -15.56 -9.18
C GLU A 192 -26.66 -14.67 -8.40
N ILE A 193 -26.85 -13.40 -8.82
CA ILE A 193 -27.86 -12.50 -8.25
C ILE A 193 -29.27 -13.03 -8.47
N ALA A 194 -29.59 -13.57 -9.66
CA ALA A 194 -30.90 -14.14 -9.96
C ALA A 194 -31.19 -15.38 -9.09
N GLU A 195 -30.24 -16.30 -8.97
CA GLU A 195 -30.37 -17.48 -8.11
C GLU A 195 -30.55 -17.11 -6.62
N LEU A 196 -29.83 -16.09 -6.16
CA LEU A 196 -29.99 -15.59 -4.80
C LEU A 196 -31.37 -14.98 -4.57
N LYS A 197 -31.92 -14.24 -5.54
CA LYS A 197 -33.29 -13.71 -5.47
C LYS A 197 -34.35 -14.82 -5.41
N ASP A 198 -34.19 -15.88 -6.20
CA ASP A 198 -35.11 -17.03 -6.18
C ASP A 198 -35.06 -17.80 -4.86
N LYS A 199 -33.85 -18.01 -4.30
CA LYS A 199 -33.68 -18.59 -2.96
C LYS A 199 -34.30 -17.72 -1.87
N LEU A 200 -34.19 -16.40 -1.99
CA LEU A 200 -34.81 -15.46 -1.05
C LEU A 200 -36.33 -15.50 -1.12
N LYS A 201 -36.90 -15.65 -2.31
CA LYS A 201 -38.35 -15.81 -2.53
C LYS A 201 -38.85 -17.13 -1.93
N ALA A 202 -38.19 -18.24 -2.20
CA ALA A 202 -38.54 -19.55 -1.64
C ALA A 202 -38.44 -19.58 -0.10
N SER A 203 -37.43 -18.93 0.47
CA SER A 203 -37.29 -18.80 1.93
C SER A 203 -38.44 -17.99 2.54
N ARG A 204 -38.88 -16.91 1.88
CA ARG A 204 -40.03 -16.10 2.31
C ARG A 204 -41.35 -16.89 2.28
N GLU A 205 -41.55 -17.72 1.26
CA GLU A 205 -42.74 -18.57 1.12
C GLU A 205 -42.80 -19.65 2.21
N ASN A 206 -41.65 -20.23 2.59
CA ASN A 206 -41.56 -21.22 3.67
C ASN A 206 -41.86 -20.63 5.06
N ILE A 207 -41.48 -19.38 5.31
CA ILE A 207 -41.78 -18.69 6.58
C ILE A 207 -43.29 -18.45 6.73
N ASN A 208 -43.99 -18.15 5.63
CA ASN A 208 -45.44 -17.94 5.66
C ASN A 208 -46.27 -19.24 5.85
N HIS A 209 -45.70 -20.42 5.61
CA HIS A 209 -46.38 -21.71 5.75
C HIS A 209 -46.06 -22.46 7.06
N GLY A 210 -45.14 -21.96 7.89
CA GLY A 210 -44.62 -22.66 9.08
C GLY A 210 -45.26 -22.28 10.43
N GLY A 211 -46.25 -21.40 10.48
CA GLY A 211 -46.80 -20.86 11.73
C GLY A 211 -48.19 -21.37 12.10
N GLY A 212 -48.31 -22.59 12.64
CA GLY A 212 -49.56 -23.09 13.19
C GLY A 212 -49.37 -24.15 14.29
N GLY A 213 -49.59 -23.78 15.57
CA GLY A 213 -49.82 -24.76 16.63
C GLY A 213 -49.51 -24.34 18.08
N GLY A 214 -50.53 -23.88 18.82
CA GLY A 214 -50.74 -24.02 20.30
C GLY A 214 -49.97 -23.08 21.25
N GLY A 215 -50.52 -22.45 22.30
CA GLY A 215 -51.89 -22.35 22.86
C GLY A 215 -51.88 -21.51 24.17
N GLY A 216 -52.98 -20.76 24.43
CA GLY A 216 -53.50 -20.16 25.71
C GLY A 216 -52.57 -19.36 26.64
N VAL A 217 -52.86 -18.13 27.09
CA VAL A 217 -53.95 -17.66 28.00
C VAL A 217 -54.11 -16.11 27.84
N PRO A 218 -55.30 -15.49 28.05
CA PRO A 218 -55.59 -14.14 27.56
C PRO A 218 -55.47 -13.04 28.64
N MET A 219 -55.08 -11.83 28.24
CA MET A 219 -55.57 -10.60 28.88
C MET A 219 -55.54 -9.38 27.94
N GLU A 220 -56.56 -8.55 28.14
CA GLU A 220 -57.19 -7.46 27.39
C GLU A 220 -56.37 -6.43 26.58
N LYS A 221 -57.04 -5.91 25.54
CA LYS A 221 -56.69 -4.74 24.69
C LYS A 221 -56.95 -3.41 25.42
N PRO A 222 -56.36 -2.29 24.95
CA PRO A 222 -57.12 -1.37 24.07
C PRO A 222 -56.30 -0.90 22.84
N SER A 223 -56.88 -0.95 21.63
CA SER A 223 -57.30 0.20 20.78
C SER A 223 -56.17 1.21 20.46
N SER A 224 -55.83 1.55 19.22
CA SER A 224 -56.73 2.05 18.17
C SER A 224 -56.02 2.13 16.80
N SER A 225 -56.80 1.91 15.73
CA SER A 225 -56.76 2.53 14.36
C SER A 225 -55.41 3.04 13.81
N GLY A 226 -54.99 2.76 12.57
CA GLY A 226 -55.70 2.28 11.40
C GLY A 226 -54.74 2.26 10.20
N ARG A 227 -55.06 1.38 9.25
CA ARG A 227 -54.39 1.14 7.96
C ARG A 227 -54.18 2.40 7.13
N ALA A 228 -53.07 2.45 6.40
CA ALA A 228 -53.08 2.70 4.95
C ALA A 228 -51.79 2.17 4.30
N ALA A 229 -51.96 1.34 3.28
CA ALA A 229 -50.93 0.93 2.33
C ALA A 229 -50.78 2.01 1.25
N LEU A 230 -49.60 2.09 0.60
CA LEU A 230 -49.32 2.73 -0.69
C LEU A 230 -47.95 2.17 -1.13
N GLU A 231 -47.88 1.16 -2.00
CA GLU A 231 -47.87 1.24 -3.47
C GLU A 231 -46.78 2.16 -4.05
N GLU A 232 -45.78 1.51 -4.64
CA GLU A 232 -44.79 2.10 -5.55
C GLU A 232 -45.47 2.58 -6.83
N THR A 233 -45.24 3.84 -7.19
CA THR A 233 -45.42 4.32 -8.56
C THR A 233 -44.14 4.97 -9.05
N THR A 234 -43.63 4.38 -10.12
CA THR A 234 -42.63 4.90 -11.03
C THR A 234 -43.14 6.16 -11.75
N GLY A 235 -42.25 7.12 -11.98
CA GLY A 235 -42.55 8.32 -12.77
C GLY A 235 -41.29 9.11 -13.10
N LEU A 236 -40.77 8.92 -14.31
CA LEU A 236 -39.87 9.84 -15.01
C LEU A 236 -40.69 11.04 -15.52
N VAL A 237 -40.23 12.28 -15.29
CA VAL A 237 -40.54 13.44 -16.14
C VAL A 237 -39.37 14.43 -16.09
N GLU A 238 -38.96 14.89 -17.27
CA GLU A 238 -37.97 15.93 -17.58
C GLU A 238 -38.55 17.36 -17.47
N GLU A 239 -37.65 18.34 -17.68
CA GLU A 239 -37.86 19.72 -18.17
C GLU A 239 -38.00 20.90 -17.16
N ASP A 240 -36.95 21.73 -17.20
CA ASP A 240 -36.90 23.18 -17.47
C ASP A 240 -37.77 24.21 -16.71
N GLU A 241 -37.08 25.21 -16.11
CA GLU A 241 -37.19 26.67 -16.32
C GLU A 241 -36.42 27.41 -15.19
N VAL A 242 -35.32 28.14 -15.43
CA VAL A 242 -35.16 29.53 -15.94
C VAL A 242 -35.49 30.67 -14.92
N LEU A 243 -34.40 31.32 -14.48
CA LEU A 243 -34.14 32.75 -14.16
C LEU A 243 -34.96 33.55 -13.11
N ARG A 244 -34.22 34.10 -12.13
CA ARG A 244 -34.04 35.53 -11.72
C ARG A 244 -33.44 35.52 -10.30
N GLY A 245 -32.40 36.25 -9.90
CA GLY A 245 -31.90 37.57 -10.29
C GLY A 245 -32.09 38.53 -9.10
N ALA A 246 -31.02 38.81 -8.33
CA ALA A 246 -30.93 39.98 -7.45
C ALA A 246 -29.46 40.27 -7.04
N GLU A 247 -29.00 41.43 -7.48
CA GLU A 247 -27.80 42.20 -7.09
C GLU A 247 -27.93 42.65 -5.61
N GLY A 248 -26.94 43.11 -4.83
CA GLY A 248 -25.56 43.57 -5.03
C GLY A 248 -25.11 44.37 -3.78
N GLY A 249 -23.80 44.73 -3.72
CA GLY A 249 -23.20 45.73 -2.81
C GLY A 249 -22.63 45.17 -1.48
N VAL A 250 -21.47 45.57 -0.94
CA VAL A 250 -20.66 46.79 -1.06
C VAL A 250 -19.20 46.50 -0.62
N VAL A 251 -18.24 47.21 -1.22
CA VAL A 251 -16.80 47.26 -0.90
C VAL A 251 -16.51 48.52 -0.08
N ASP A 252 -15.63 48.47 0.93
CA ASP A 252 -14.97 49.65 1.51
C ASP A 252 -13.45 49.37 1.71
N PRO A 253 -12.54 50.35 1.44
CA PRO A 253 -11.10 50.12 1.32
C PRO A 253 -10.29 50.69 2.50
N ARG A 254 -9.10 50.14 2.78
CA ARG A 254 -7.93 50.89 3.32
C ARG A 254 -6.61 50.09 3.21
N PRO A 255 -5.44 50.74 2.98
CA PRO A 255 -4.18 50.10 2.52
C PRO A 255 -3.07 50.11 3.60
N PRO A 256 -1.77 49.89 3.27
CA PRO A 256 -1.07 48.61 3.30
C PRO A 256 -0.06 48.50 4.48
N ARG A 257 0.20 47.28 4.98
CA ARG A 257 1.41 46.97 5.75
C ARG A 257 2.28 45.97 4.99
N LYS A 258 3.48 46.44 4.63
CA LYS A 258 4.58 45.64 4.10
C LYS A 258 5.11 44.72 5.21
N SER A 259 5.17 43.41 4.93
CA SER A 259 6.22 42.55 5.48
C SER A 259 6.55 41.48 4.45
N SER A 260 7.77 41.58 3.92
CA SER A 260 8.43 40.59 3.10
C SER A 260 8.68 39.32 3.91
N SER A 261 8.15 38.19 3.44
CA SER A 261 8.78 36.89 3.64
C SER A 261 8.41 35.98 2.48
N SER A 262 9.43 35.60 1.73
CA SER A 262 9.43 34.68 0.60
C SER A 262 8.69 33.37 0.90
N ARG A 263 7.46 33.26 0.43
CA ARG A 263 6.77 31.97 0.26
C ARG A 263 7.31 31.29 -1.00
N SER A 264 8.41 30.56 -0.84
CA SER A 264 8.82 29.55 -1.80
C SER A 264 7.83 28.38 -1.67
N SER A 265 6.77 28.41 -2.46
CA SER A 265 5.87 27.28 -2.67
C SER A 265 6.65 26.20 -3.43
N ARG A 266 7.33 25.31 -2.71
CA ARG A 266 7.81 24.03 -3.24
C ARG A 266 6.75 22.98 -2.90
N LYS A 267 5.87 22.76 -3.88
CA LYS A 267 4.85 21.70 -3.88
C LYS A 267 5.55 20.34 -3.87
N SER A 268 5.03 19.43 -3.04
CA SER A 268 5.54 18.09 -2.78
C SER A 268 5.69 17.22 -4.03
N PHE A 269 6.72 16.38 -4.00
CA PHE A 269 6.89 15.22 -4.87
C PHE A 269 5.89 14.14 -4.42
N ARG A 270 4.94 13.77 -5.29
CA ARG A 270 4.13 12.56 -5.12
C ARG A 270 4.51 11.61 -6.26
N LEU A 271 5.12 10.48 -5.92
CA LEU A 271 5.32 9.35 -6.84
C LEU A 271 3.93 8.80 -7.18
N ASP A 272 3.58 8.73 -8.45
CA ASP A 272 2.23 8.37 -8.91
C ASP A 272 2.13 6.84 -9.10
N TYR A 273 1.81 6.10 -8.05
CA TYR A 273 1.66 4.63 -8.06
C TYR A 273 0.29 4.15 -8.61
N ARG A 274 -0.34 4.92 -9.51
CA ARG A 274 -1.72 4.69 -9.98
C ARG A 274 -1.83 3.66 -11.11
N LEU A 275 -1.64 2.40 -10.77
CA LEU A 275 -2.44 1.32 -11.36
C LEU A 275 -3.45 0.90 -10.29
N GLU A 276 -4.49 1.70 -10.07
CA GLU A 276 -5.57 1.43 -9.09
C GLU A 276 -6.37 0.14 -9.40
N GLU A 277 -6.18 -0.45 -10.58
CA GLU A 277 -6.94 -1.60 -11.09
C GLU A 277 -6.32 -2.98 -10.80
N GLU A 278 -5.09 -3.07 -10.28
CA GLU A 278 -4.40 -4.38 -10.10
C GLU A 278 -4.15 -4.80 -8.64
N VAL A 279 -4.61 -4.03 -7.65
CA VAL A 279 -4.35 -4.34 -6.23
C VAL A 279 -5.59 -4.91 -5.52
N THR A 280 -5.34 -5.86 -4.62
CA THR A 280 -6.38 -6.48 -3.79
C THR A 280 -6.96 -5.45 -2.82
N LYS A 281 -8.24 -5.09 -2.98
CA LYS A 281 -8.93 -4.12 -2.12
C LYS A 281 -9.48 -4.78 -0.85
N SER A 282 -9.58 -4.00 0.21
CA SER A 282 -10.29 -4.40 1.42
C SER A 282 -11.78 -4.61 1.11
N CYS A 283 -12.44 -5.51 1.83
CA CYS A 283 -13.86 -5.77 1.64
C CYS A 283 -14.56 -6.15 2.94
N ARG A 284 -15.87 -5.90 2.98
CA ARG A 284 -16.73 -6.17 4.13
C ARG A 284 -17.83 -7.17 3.77
N ASP A 285 -18.27 -7.93 4.76
CA ASP A 285 -19.46 -8.77 4.65
C ASP A 285 -20.76 -7.95 4.75
N LYS A 286 -21.90 -8.65 4.63
CA LYS A 286 -23.24 -8.05 4.75
C LYS A 286 -23.54 -7.41 6.12
N HIS A 287 -22.73 -7.69 7.14
CA HIS A 287 -22.84 -7.15 8.49
C HIS A 287 -21.85 -6.00 8.74
N GLY A 288 -21.12 -5.56 7.70
CA GLY A 288 -20.12 -4.50 7.79
C GLY A 288 -18.82 -4.94 8.46
N ARG A 289 -18.57 -6.24 8.60
CA ARG A 289 -17.35 -6.81 9.19
C ARG A 289 -16.31 -7.01 8.10
N TRP A 290 -15.06 -6.66 8.36
CA TRP A 290 -13.98 -6.89 7.41
C TRP A 290 -13.72 -8.38 7.20
N ILE A 291 -13.39 -8.76 5.96
CA ILE A 291 -13.10 -10.15 5.58
C ILE A 291 -11.82 -10.26 4.76
N ASN A 292 -11.18 -11.42 4.82
CA ASN A 292 -10.02 -11.71 3.99
C ASN A 292 -10.46 -12.09 2.56
N PRO A 293 -9.87 -11.49 1.52
CA PRO A 293 -10.19 -11.81 0.12
C PRO A 293 -9.46 -13.05 -0.41
N TRP A 294 -8.43 -13.54 0.28
CA TRP A 294 -7.58 -14.63 -0.23
C TRP A 294 -8.12 -16.02 0.09
N SER A 295 -7.95 -16.95 -0.84
CA SER A 295 -8.34 -18.37 -0.67
C SER A 295 -7.47 -19.12 0.34
N THR A 296 -6.31 -18.59 0.68
CA THR A 296 -5.41 -19.05 1.75
C THR A 296 -5.98 -18.78 3.14
N TRP A 297 -6.92 -17.84 3.28
CA TRP A 297 -7.59 -17.58 4.55
C TRP A 297 -8.47 -18.76 4.98
N ARG A 298 -8.14 -19.33 6.13
CA ARG A 298 -8.95 -20.35 6.80
C ARG A 298 -8.97 -20.05 8.29
N PHE A 299 -10.10 -19.54 8.77
CA PHE A 299 -10.27 -19.36 10.20
C PHE A 299 -10.54 -20.73 10.87
N PRO A 300 -9.91 -21.01 12.03
CA PRO A 300 -10.13 -22.27 12.74
C PRO A 300 -11.61 -22.46 13.12
N SER A 301 -12.11 -23.69 12.99
CA SER A 301 -13.45 -24.01 13.49
C SER A 301 -13.51 -23.93 15.02
N HIS A 302 -14.69 -23.76 15.59
CA HIS A 302 -14.87 -23.81 17.05
C HIS A 302 -14.35 -25.11 17.67
N SER A 303 -14.47 -26.25 16.96
CA SER A 303 -13.91 -27.52 17.42
C SER A 303 -12.37 -27.52 17.43
N MET A 304 -11.73 -26.90 16.44
CA MET A 304 -10.27 -26.74 16.42
C MET A 304 -9.79 -25.79 17.51
N LEU A 305 -10.48 -24.67 17.74
CA LEU A 305 -10.14 -23.74 18.83
C LEU A 305 -10.30 -24.40 20.20
N LEU A 306 -11.36 -25.16 20.42
CA LEU A 306 -11.57 -25.91 21.66
C LEU A 306 -10.49 -26.98 21.85
N ARG A 307 -10.12 -27.70 20.77
CA ARG A 307 -8.98 -28.65 20.76
C ARG A 307 -7.69 -27.95 21.17
N PHE A 308 -7.38 -26.83 20.52
CA PHE A 308 -6.18 -26.04 20.79
C PHE A 308 -6.11 -25.58 22.24
N LEU A 309 -7.19 -25.00 22.77
CA LEU A 309 -7.21 -24.42 24.12
C LEU A 309 -7.20 -25.46 25.24
N LEU A 310 -7.78 -26.65 25.03
CA LEU A 310 -8.00 -27.63 26.10
C LEU A 310 -7.19 -28.92 25.99
N PHE A 311 -6.78 -29.31 24.78
CA PHE A 311 -6.24 -30.65 24.52
C PHE A 311 -4.85 -30.65 23.87
N ASP A 312 -4.52 -29.63 23.09
CA ASP A 312 -3.19 -29.54 22.49
C ASP A 312 -2.14 -29.29 23.57
N LYS A 313 -1.07 -30.08 23.50
CA LYS A 313 0.05 -29.92 24.42
C LYS A 313 0.80 -28.63 24.07
N ASN A 314 0.99 -27.79 25.07
CA ASN A 314 1.83 -26.61 24.95
C ASN A 314 3.32 -27.06 24.97
N HIS A 315 4.02 -26.87 23.84
CA HIS A 315 5.44 -27.21 23.69
C HIS A 315 6.36 -25.99 23.77
N SER A 316 5.86 -24.85 24.25
CA SER A 316 6.65 -23.61 24.34
C SER A 316 7.89 -23.74 25.22
N ASN A 317 7.81 -24.56 26.28
CA ASN A 317 8.89 -24.85 27.24
C ASN A 317 9.71 -23.62 27.64
N VAL A 318 9.04 -22.47 27.82
CA VAL A 318 9.69 -21.24 28.26
C VAL A 318 10.29 -21.48 29.66
N PRO A 319 11.60 -21.29 29.84
CA PRO A 319 12.22 -21.49 31.15
C PRO A 319 11.60 -20.53 32.18
N THR A 320 11.28 -21.06 33.36
CA THR A 320 10.86 -20.21 34.49
C THR A 320 12.06 -19.55 35.17
N ASN A 321 13.27 -20.08 34.94
CA ASN A 321 14.49 -19.52 35.49
C ASN A 321 14.95 -18.30 34.68
N LYS A 322 15.20 -17.20 35.38
CA LYS A 322 15.77 -15.97 34.82
C LYS A 322 17.15 -16.21 34.20
N GLU A 323 18.07 -16.94 34.85
CA GLU A 323 19.43 -17.11 34.31
C GLU A 323 19.45 -17.84 32.97
N ALA A 324 18.56 -18.84 32.80
CA ALA A 324 18.41 -19.56 31.54
C ALA A 324 17.88 -18.63 30.42
N LEU A 325 16.87 -17.81 30.73
CA LEU A 325 16.36 -16.85 29.77
C LEU A 325 17.36 -15.73 29.47
N ASP A 326 18.13 -15.25 30.45
CA ASP A 326 19.15 -14.21 30.25
C ASP A 326 20.32 -14.73 29.39
N SER A 327 20.61 -16.04 29.46
CA SER A 327 21.64 -16.69 28.62
C SER A 327 21.22 -16.84 27.16
N GLU A 328 19.97 -17.22 26.90
CA GLU A 328 19.47 -17.52 25.55
C GLU A 328 18.84 -16.29 24.86
N LEU A 329 18.16 -15.45 25.63
CA LEU A 329 17.45 -14.24 25.18
C LEU A 329 17.79 -13.05 26.10
N PRO A 330 19.04 -12.55 26.03
CA PRO A 330 19.45 -11.40 26.81
C PRO A 330 18.60 -10.17 26.46
N VAL A 331 18.23 -9.40 27.48
CA VAL A 331 17.62 -8.08 27.32
C VAL A 331 18.73 -7.04 27.47
N MET A 332 19.08 -6.41 26.36
CA MET A 332 20.09 -5.37 26.26
C MET A 332 19.47 -4.00 26.50
N GLU A 333 20.26 -3.10 27.08
CA GLU A 333 19.90 -1.69 27.15
C GLU A 333 20.12 -1.04 25.77
N PRO A 334 19.11 -0.36 25.18
CA PRO A 334 19.24 0.22 23.85
C PRO A 334 20.29 1.32 23.76
N PHE A 335 20.89 1.51 22.57
CA PHE A 335 21.98 2.48 22.38
C PHE A 335 21.58 3.92 22.75
N PHE A 336 20.32 4.31 22.52
CA PHE A 336 19.81 5.65 22.81
C PHE A 336 19.63 5.90 24.30
N VAL A 337 19.54 4.85 25.12
CA VAL A 337 19.55 4.98 26.59
C VAL A 337 20.97 5.19 27.08
N GLN A 338 21.93 4.45 26.51
CA GLN A 338 23.34 4.55 26.85
C GLN A 338 23.96 5.89 26.36
N ASN A 339 23.56 6.35 25.18
CA ASN A 339 24.08 7.55 24.52
C ASN A 339 22.93 8.40 23.95
N PRO A 340 22.21 9.16 24.79
CA PRO A 340 21.07 9.97 24.36
C PRO A 340 21.44 10.99 23.26
N ASP A 341 22.66 11.55 23.33
CA ASP A 341 23.17 12.54 22.38
C ASP A 341 23.40 11.98 20.96
N LEU A 342 23.46 10.65 20.80
CA LEU A 342 23.59 9.98 19.50
C LEU A 342 22.24 9.59 18.90
N SER A 343 21.11 9.88 19.56
CA SER A 343 19.78 9.58 19.02
C SER A 343 19.37 10.49 17.85
N ASP A 344 20.06 11.62 17.66
CA ASP A 344 19.83 12.58 16.56
C ASP A 344 20.75 12.32 15.33
N SER A 345 21.25 11.10 15.15
CA SER A 345 22.29 10.75 14.17
C SER A 345 21.80 10.72 12.70
N GLY A 346 21.38 11.86 12.14
CA GLY A 346 21.34 12.13 10.69
C GLY A 346 20.46 11.23 9.81
N PRO A 347 20.46 11.47 8.47
CA PRO A 347 19.70 10.65 7.52
C PRO A 347 20.34 9.26 7.39
N GLY A 348 19.51 8.22 7.46
CA GLY A 348 19.91 6.82 7.40
C GLY A 348 18.76 5.89 7.78
N LEU A 349 19.03 4.59 7.82
CA LEU A 349 18.08 3.57 8.26
C LEU A 349 18.67 2.76 9.42
N ARG A 350 18.05 2.81 10.60
CA ARG A 350 18.41 2.02 11.78
C ARG A 350 17.17 1.37 12.36
N VAL A 351 17.34 0.14 12.86
CA VAL A 351 16.29 -0.57 13.56
C VAL A 351 16.75 -0.98 14.96
N THR A 352 15.88 -0.84 15.94
CA THR A 352 16.04 -1.36 17.31
C THR A 352 14.86 -2.24 17.65
N TRP A 353 15.10 -3.49 18.04
CA TRP A 353 14.02 -4.39 18.41
C TRP A 353 13.68 -4.26 19.89
N LEU A 354 12.47 -3.78 20.22
CA LEU A 354 12.02 -3.58 21.60
C LEU A 354 11.24 -4.80 22.15
N GLY A 355 11.22 -5.89 21.38
CA GLY A 355 10.52 -7.13 21.70
C GLY A 355 9.16 -7.22 21.00
N HIS A 356 8.72 -8.45 20.78
CA HIS A 356 7.49 -8.79 20.06
C HIS A 356 7.45 -8.15 18.68
N ALA A 357 6.37 -7.48 18.30
CA ALA A 357 6.24 -6.70 17.08
C ALA A 357 6.65 -5.21 17.25
N THR A 358 7.17 -4.82 18.42
CA THR A 358 7.62 -3.46 18.67
C THR A 358 9.04 -3.26 18.15
N VAL A 359 9.18 -2.50 17.07
CA VAL A 359 10.48 -2.00 16.57
C VAL A 359 10.47 -0.48 16.55
N LEU A 360 11.59 0.10 16.97
CA LEU A 360 11.90 1.51 16.71
C LEU A 360 12.71 1.58 15.42
N VAL A 361 12.25 2.35 14.45
CA VAL A 361 12.89 2.56 13.16
C VAL A 361 13.22 4.03 13.00
N GLU A 362 14.51 4.33 12.88
CA GLU A 362 15.01 5.64 12.46
C GLU A 362 15.16 5.58 10.94
N ILE A 363 14.38 6.36 10.19
CA ILE A 363 14.37 6.36 8.73
C ILE A 363 14.29 7.79 8.20
N ASP A 364 15.29 8.20 7.41
CA ASP A 364 15.31 9.50 6.72
C ASP A 364 15.02 10.70 7.65
N GLY A 365 15.44 10.59 8.92
CA GLY A 365 15.25 11.61 9.96
C GLY A 365 13.93 11.54 10.74
N LEU A 366 13.09 10.52 10.52
CA LEU A 366 11.91 10.21 11.33
C LEU A 366 12.15 9.01 12.25
N ASN A 367 11.62 9.10 13.47
CA ASN A 367 11.57 7.99 14.42
C ASN A 367 10.16 7.40 14.45
N ILE A 368 10.05 6.16 13.98
CA ILE A 368 8.79 5.43 13.84
C ILE A 368 8.78 4.26 14.81
N LEU A 369 7.67 4.10 15.54
CA LEU A 369 7.46 2.98 16.46
C LEU A 369 6.32 2.10 15.94
N THR A 370 6.56 0.79 15.81
CA THR A 370 5.53 -0.17 15.37
C THR A 370 4.88 -0.83 16.58
N ASP A 371 3.57 -1.08 16.55
CA ASP A 371 2.82 -1.92 17.49
C ASP A 371 3.34 -1.90 18.95
N PRO A 372 3.35 -0.73 19.61
CA PRO A 372 4.05 -0.57 20.87
C PRO A 372 3.36 -1.30 22.04
N ILE A 373 4.07 -2.26 22.64
CA ILE A 373 3.66 -2.92 23.89
C ILE A 373 4.78 -2.86 24.96
N PHE A 374 4.60 -1.95 25.92
CA PHE A 374 5.47 -1.79 27.08
C PHE A 374 4.90 -2.45 28.34
N SER A 375 3.61 -2.80 28.33
CA SER A 375 2.96 -3.54 29.42
C SER A 375 3.53 -4.95 29.61
N GLN A 376 3.32 -5.49 30.81
CA GLN A 376 3.75 -6.85 31.16
C GLN A 376 2.81 -7.92 30.60
N ARG A 377 1.54 -7.59 30.35
CA ARG A 377 0.56 -8.51 29.77
C ARG A 377 -0.13 -7.90 28.57
N ALA A 378 -0.28 -8.71 27.52
CA ALA A 378 -1.11 -8.43 26.38
C ALA A 378 -2.56 -8.86 26.69
N SER A 379 -3.27 -8.03 27.44
CA SER A 379 -4.60 -8.37 27.96
C SER A 379 -5.39 -7.12 28.37
N PRO A 380 -6.73 -7.14 28.28
CA PRO A 380 -7.56 -6.08 28.86
C PRO A 380 -7.44 -5.99 30.38
N LEU A 381 -6.99 -7.07 31.04
CA LEU A 381 -6.87 -7.18 32.49
C LEU A 381 -5.43 -7.52 32.86
N GLN A 382 -4.74 -6.64 33.58
CA GLN A 382 -3.30 -6.82 33.89
C GLN A 382 -3.00 -7.98 34.87
N PHE A 383 -4.02 -8.62 35.44
CA PHE A 383 -3.88 -9.82 36.27
C PHE A 383 -4.13 -11.15 35.51
N MET A 384 -4.63 -11.11 34.27
CA MET A 384 -5.01 -12.30 33.48
C MET A 384 -4.50 -12.18 32.03
N GLY A 385 -4.39 -13.28 31.30
CA GLY A 385 -3.93 -13.29 29.91
C GLY A 385 -2.40 -13.41 29.76
N PRO A 386 -1.87 -13.43 28.54
CA PRO A 386 -0.47 -13.74 28.26
C PRO A 386 0.47 -12.69 28.91
N LYS A 387 1.41 -13.17 29.71
CA LYS A 387 2.49 -12.36 30.30
C LYS A 387 3.75 -12.53 29.47
N ARG A 388 4.46 -11.44 29.18
CA ARG A 388 5.77 -11.52 28.52
C ARG A 388 6.78 -12.23 29.42
N TYR A 389 7.61 -13.08 28.84
CA TYR A 389 8.72 -13.72 29.56
C TYR A 389 10.03 -12.94 29.44
N ARG A 390 10.14 -12.03 28.47
CA ARG A 390 11.19 -10.99 28.38
C ARG A 390 10.57 -9.61 28.49
N GLY A 391 11.06 -8.80 29.43
CA GLY A 391 10.58 -7.42 29.64
C GLY A 391 10.95 -6.49 28.48
N PRO A 392 10.31 -5.31 28.37
CA PRO A 392 10.75 -4.30 27.42
C PRO A 392 12.16 -3.82 27.80
N PRO A 393 13.06 -3.57 26.83
CA PRO A 393 14.44 -3.18 27.09
C PRO A 393 14.59 -1.73 27.58
N CYS A 394 13.53 -0.92 27.48
CA CYS A 394 13.46 0.45 27.98
C CYS A 394 12.02 0.82 28.38
N THR A 395 11.87 1.92 29.10
CA THR A 395 10.55 2.52 29.38
C THR A 395 10.15 3.53 28.30
N VAL A 396 8.86 3.91 28.28
CA VAL A 396 8.38 4.94 27.35
C VAL A 396 9.10 6.26 27.54
N GLU A 397 9.53 6.61 28.76
CA GLU A 397 10.26 7.84 29.09
C GLU A 397 11.70 7.84 28.57
N GLN A 398 12.28 6.67 28.33
CA GLN A 398 13.64 6.50 27.84
C GLN A 398 13.73 6.48 26.31
N LEU A 399 12.60 6.39 25.60
CA LEU A 399 12.59 6.46 24.14
C LEU A 399 13.16 7.81 23.66
N PRO A 400 13.75 7.87 22.45
CA PRO A 400 13.99 9.15 21.79
C PRO A 400 12.65 9.82 21.43
N ARG A 401 12.69 11.00 20.82
CA ARG A 401 11.50 11.60 20.19
C ARG A 401 10.89 10.60 19.22
N ILE A 402 9.58 10.40 19.27
CA ILE A 402 8.84 9.53 18.34
C ILE A 402 7.92 10.44 17.51
N ASP A 403 8.11 10.40 16.19
CA ASP A 403 7.33 11.22 15.26
C ASP A 403 6.04 10.51 14.84
N ALA A 404 6.12 9.19 14.68
CA ALA A 404 5.00 8.37 14.23
C ALA A 404 4.91 7.04 14.99
N VAL A 405 3.69 6.61 15.26
CA VAL A 405 3.38 5.22 15.62
C VAL A 405 2.54 4.61 14.50
N VAL A 406 2.88 3.40 14.07
CA VAL A 406 2.04 2.59 13.16
C VAL A 406 1.46 1.42 13.94
N ILE A 407 0.15 1.23 13.82
CA ILE A 407 -0.58 0.09 14.41
C ILE A 407 -1.00 -0.85 13.29
N SER A 408 -0.64 -2.13 13.33
CA SER A 408 -1.05 -3.10 12.31
C SER A 408 -2.49 -3.55 12.48
N HIS A 409 -2.94 -3.81 13.70
CA HIS A 409 -4.29 -4.31 13.99
C HIS A 409 -4.62 -4.19 15.49
N SER A 410 -5.83 -4.61 15.87
CA SER A 410 -6.40 -4.30 17.18
C SER A 410 -6.07 -5.30 18.30
N HIS A 411 -5.26 -6.35 18.12
CA HIS A 411 -5.01 -7.32 19.19
C HIS A 411 -4.23 -6.70 20.36
N TYR A 412 -4.34 -7.30 21.55
CA TYR A 412 -3.81 -6.70 22.79
C TYR A 412 -2.29 -6.66 22.87
N ASP A 413 -1.61 -7.53 22.13
CA ASP A 413 -0.16 -7.58 22.00
C ASP A 413 0.40 -6.61 20.95
N HIS A 414 -0.46 -5.96 20.17
CA HIS A 414 -0.09 -4.97 19.15
C HIS A 414 -0.64 -3.57 19.45
N LEU A 415 -1.81 -3.49 20.09
CA LEU A 415 -2.47 -2.27 20.54
C LEU A 415 -2.69 -2.32 22.06
N ASP A 416 -1.64 -2.00 22.79
CA ASP A 416 -1.64 -1.95 24.26
C ASP A 416 -2.14 -0.60 24.79
N VAL A 417 -3.14 -0.66 25.67
CA VAL A 417 -3.74 0.54 26.28
C VAL A 417 -2.74 1.32 27.15
N GLY A 418 -1.83 0.60 27.83
CA GLY A 418 -0.81 1.20 28.68
C GLY A 418 0.20 1.99 27.86
N SER A 419 0.75 1.37 26.80
CA SER A 419 1.63 2.04 25.85
C SER A 419 0.99 3.28 25.23
N VAL A 420 -0.25 3.18 24.75
CA VAL A 420 -0.95 4.31 24.11
C VAL A 420 -1.09 5.48 25.07
N ALA A 421 -1.52 5.21 26.30
CA ALA A 421 -1.65 6.24 27.32
C ALA A 421 -0.29 6.91 27.66
N SER A 422 0.77 6.11 27.86
CA SER A 422 2.10 6.64 28.19
C SER A 422 2.72 7.43 27.03
N LEU A 423 2.59 6.95 25.79
CA LEU A 423 3.10 7.64 24.60
C LEU A 423 2.35 8.96 24.36
N ASN A 424 1.02 8.94 24.46
CA ASN A 424 0.21 10.14 24.30
C ASN A 424 0.49 11.16 25.41
N ALA A 425 0.65 10.71 26.66
CA ALA A 425 1.02 11.59 27.77
C ALA A 425 2.41 12.24 27.60
N ARG A 426 3.35 11.54 26.95
CA ARG A 426 4.71 12.03 26.75
C ARG A 426 4.84 12.97 25.53
N PHE A 427 4.27 12.59 24.39
CA PHE A 427 4.50 13.27 23.12
C PHE A 427 3.30 14.11 22.64
N GLY A 428 2.10 13.86 23.16
CA GLY A 428 0.88 14.62 22.86
C GLY A 428 0.61 14.71 21.35
N GLY A 429 0.16 15.90 20.90
CA GLY A 429 -0.19 16.16 19.50
C GLY A 429 0.98 16.16 18.50
N GLU A 430 2.23 16.15 18.97
CA GLU A 430 3.40 16.02 18.09
C GLU A 430 3.54 14.60 17.54
N LEU A 431 3.08 13.58 18.29
CA LEU A 431 3.09 12.20 17.86
C LEU A 431 1.90 11.92 16.93
N ARG A 432 2.18 11.43 15.73
CA ARG A 432 1.14 10.99 14.79
C ARG A 432 0.89 9.49 14.89
N TRP A 433 -0.38 9.10 15.01
CA TRP A 433 -0.81 7.71 15.01
C TRP A 433 -1.35 7.32 13.64
N PHE A 434 -0.80 6.28 13.04
CA PHE A 434 -1.28 5.69 11.80
C PHE A 434 -1.94 4.34 12.11
N VAL A 435 -3.23 4.21 11.78
CA VAL A 435 -4.04 3.06 12.16
C VAL A 435 -4.94 2.59 11.00
N PRO A 436 -5.25 1.29 10.89
CA PRO A 436 -6.25 0.80 9.95
C PRO A 436 -7.66 1.30 10.25
N LEU A 437 -8.53 1.34 9.23
CA LEU A 437 -9.96 1.68 9.36
C LEU A 437 -10.67 1.02 10.55
N GLY A 438 -11.44 1.79 11.31
CA GLY A 438 -12.21 1.37 12.48
C GLY A 438 -11.50 1.50 13.84
N LEU A 439 -10.30 2.09 13.90
CA LEU A 439 -9.54 2.31 15.13
C LEU A 439 -9.48 3.77 15.60
N MET A 440 -9.84 4.74 14.75
CA MET A 440 -9.83 6.16 15.09
C MET A 440 -10.65 6.46 16.35
N ASP A 441 -11.88 5.95 16.44
CA ASP A 441 -12.76 6.14 17.60
C ASP A 441 -12.19 5.51 18.89
N TRP A 442 -11.36 4.47 18.78
CA TRP A 442 -10.71 3.88 19.94
C TRP A 442 -9.55 4.76 20.43
N LEU A 443 -8.69 5.23 19.53
CA LEU A 443 -7.59 6.17 19.82
C LEU A 443 -8.12 7.52 20.34
N ALA A 444 -9.19 8.06 19.75
CA ALA A 444 -9.80 9.32 20.18
C ALA A 444 -10.34 9.24 21.62
N ARG A 445 -10.87 8.08 22.04
CA ARG A 445 -11.27 7.84 23.45
C ARG A 445 -10.09 7.69 24.42
N MET A 446 -8.88 7.53 23.90
CA MET A 446 -7.62 7.57 24.65
C MET A 446 -6.97 8.97 24.61
N ASP A 447 -7.73 9.99 24.19
CA ASP A 447 -7.31 11.38 24.05
C ASP A 447 -6.17 11.58 23.03
N CYS A 448 -6.00 10.67 22.07
CA CYS A 448 -5.05 10.84 20.97
C CYS A 448 -5.65 11.80 19.92
N GLU A 449 -5.05 12.97 19.75
CA GLU A 449 -5.59 14.03 18.88
C GLU A 449 -5.12 13.92 17.42
N ASN A 450 -3.89 13.41 17.20
CA ASN A 450 -3.27 13.35 15.88
C ASN A 450 -3.30 11.92 15.33
N VAL A 451 -4.48 11.49 14.89
CA VAL A 451 -4.73 10.13 14.39
C VAL A 451 -5.08 10.16 12.91
N MET A 452 -4.43 9.32 12.13
CA MET A 452 -4.68 9.09 10.73
C MET A 452 -5.12 7.65 10.53
N GLU A 453 -6.37 7.50 10.12
CA GLU A 453 -6.98 6.22 9.84
C GLU A 453 -6.99 5.98 8.33
N LEU A 454 -6.52 4.83 7.88
CA LEU A 454 -6.33 4.52 6.47
C LEU A 454 -6.91 3.15 6.09
N ASP A 455 -7.50 3.08 4.90
CA ASP A 455 -7.78 1.82 4.21
C ASP A 455 -6.51 1.27 3.56
N TRP A 456 -6.55 0.02 3.12
CA TRP A 456 -5.48 -0.53 2.30
C TRP A 456 -5.25 0.32 1.05
N TRP A 457 -3.97 0.53 0.75
CA TRP A 457 -3.43 1.36 -0.32
C TRP A 457 -3.65 2.86 -0.17
N GLU A 458 -4.33 3.30 0.89
CA GLU A 458 -4.35 4.71 1.23
C GLU A 458 -3.04 5.14 1.89
N GLU A 459 -2.68 6.40 1.64
CA GLU A 459 -1.41 6.96 2.03
C GLU A 459 -1.58 8.30 2.79
N ASN A 460 -0.65 8.58 3.67
CA ASN A 460 -0.52 9.89 4.31
C ASN A 460 0.94 10.12 4.73
N CYS A 461 1.25 11.25 5.35
CA CYS A 461 2.61 11.59 5.81
C CYS A 461 2.55 12.19 7.21
N VAL A 462 3.70 12.40 7.87
CA VAL A 462 3.74 13.20 9.11
C VAL A 462 3.77 14.69 8.72
N PRO A 463 2.97 15.59 9.34
CA PRO A 463 2.98 17.00 8.96
C PRO A 463 4.37 17.61 9.15
N GLY A 464 4.89 18.26 8.11
CA GLY A 464 6.25 18.81 8.12
C GLY A 464 7.32 17.84 7.58
N HIS A 465 6.96 16.58 7.33
CA HIS A 465 7.77 15.53 6.71
C HIS A 465 7.02 14.92 5.52
N ASP A 466 6.56 15.77 4.60
CA ASP A 466 5.73 15.40 3.44
C ASP A 466 6.46 14.53 2.40
N ASP A 467 7.78 14.37 2.55
CA ASP A 467 8.67 13.54 1.74
C ASP A 467 8.73 12.08 2.20
N ILE A 468 8.19 11.75 3.38
CA ILE A 468 8.08 10.39 3.90
C ILE A 468 6.61 9.96 3.93
N THR A 469 6.27 9.00 3.07
CA THR A 469 4.90 8.53 2.87
C THR A 469 4.66 7.21 3.60
N PHE A 470 3.60 7.17 4.39
CA PHE A 470 3.08 5.99 5.07
C PHE A 470 1.89 5.46 4.28
N VAL A 471 1.94 4.21 3.87
CA VAL A 471 0.87 3.52 3.15
C VAL A 471 0.40 2.35 4.01
N CYS A 472 -0.90 2.30 4.32
CA CYS A 472 -1.47 1.10 4.92
C CYS A 472 -1.59 0.04 3.82
N THR A 473 -0.93 -1.10 3.95
CA THR A 473 -0.92 -2.16 2.93
C THR A 473 -1.64 -3.41 3.44
N PRO A 474 -2.12 -4.32 2.58
CA PRO A 474 -2.85 -5.49 3.06
C PRO A 474 -2.00 -6.46 3.87
N SER A 475 -2.68 -7.25 4.70
CA SER A 475 -2.18 -8.41 5.44
C SER A 475 -3.31 -9.45 5.51
N GLN A 476 -2.97 -10.73 5.65
CA GLN A 476 -3.95 -11.79 5.91
C GLN A 476 -4.04 -12.06 7.41
N HIS A 477 -4.90 -11.32 8.11
CA HIS A 477 -5.12 -11.47 9.54
C HIS A 477 -6.56 -11.12 9.93
N TRP A 478 -6.81 -10.73 11.17
CA TRP A 478 -8.11 -10.37 11.70
C TRP A 478 -7.97 -9.36 12.84
N SER A 479 -9.08 -8.91 13.43
CA SER A 479 -9.04 -7.98 14.56
C SER A 479 -10.11 -8.34 15.58
N LYS A 480 -9.78 -8.28 16.87
CA LYS A 480 -10.74 -8.41 17.96
C LYS A 480 -10.18 -7.84 19.25
N ARG A 481 -11.04 -7.21 20.07
CA ARG A 481 -10.70 -6.80 21.44
C ARG A 481 -11.72 -7.29 22.44
N THR A 482 -12.99 -7.35 22.07
CA THR A 482 -14.11 -7.72 22.92
C THR A 482 -14.88 -8.89 22.32
N ALA A 483 -15.85 -9.44 23.06
CA ALA A 483 -16.61 -10.59 22.59
C ALA A 483 -17.49 -10.30 21.35
N LEU A 484 -17.70 -9.03 20.97
CA LEU A 484 -18.67 -8.61 19.96
C LEU A 484 -18.07 -7.75 18.84
N ASP A 485 -16.75 -7.58 18.78
CA ASP A 485 -16.08 -6.67 17.86
C ASP A 485 -15.16 -7.35 16.84
N ASP A 486 -15.26 -8.67 16.68
CA ASP A 486 -14.59 -9.43 15.62
C ASP A 486 -14.64 -8.67 14.27
N ASN A 487 -13.51 -8.27 13.73
CA ASN A 487 -13.37 -7.58 12.45
C ASN A 487 -14.24 -6.31 12.29
N LYS A 488 -14.51 -5.56 13.38
CA LYS A 488 -15.05 -4.18 13.28
C LYS A 488 -13.99 -3.17 12.82
N SER A 489 -12.74 -3.41 13.17
CA SER A 489 -11.59 -2.71 12.60
C SER A 489 -10.88 -3.57 11.58
N LEU A 490 -10.21 -2.91 10.64
CA LEU A 490 -9.34 -3.49 9.65
C LEU A 490 -7.99 -3.87 10.32
N TRP A 491 -7.24 -4.73 9.64
CA TRP A 491 -5.86 -5.09 9.95
C TRP A 491 -5.01 -4.78 8.71
N GLY A 492 -3.71 -4.60 8.86
CA GLY A 492 -2.84 -4.31 7.73
C GLY A 492 -1.36 -4.42 8.07
N SER A 493 -0.56 -4.33 7.03
CA SER A 493 0.86 -4.04 7.07
C SER A 493 1.09 -2.55 6.80
N TRP A 494 2.32 -2.08 6.97
CA TRP A 494 2.70 -0.69 6.72
C TRP A 494 3.91 -0.60 5.80
N THR A 495 3.78 0.21 4.77
CA THR A 495 4.88 0.59 3.87
C THR A 495 5.26 2.04 4.17
N VAL A 496 6.54 2.30 4.43
CA VAL A 496 7.09 3.64 4.67
C VAL A 496 8.09 3.93 3.55
N LEU A 497 7.83 5.00 2.81
CA LEU A 497 8.57 5.41 1.62
C LEU A 497 9.21 6.76 1.90
N GLY A 498 10.50 6.76 2.22
CA GLY A 498 11.29 7.98 2.35
C GLY A 498 12.05 8.33 1.07
N PRO A 499 12.73 9.49 1.06
CA PRO A 499 13.54 9.94 -0.07
C PRO A 499 14.74 9.04 -0.37
N GLU A 500 15.32 8.38 0.64
CA GLU A 500 16.51 7.53 0.47
C GLU A 500 16.22 6.07 0.79
N HIS A 501 15.35 5.80 1.76
CA HIS A 501 15.11 4.44 2.26
C HIS A 501 13.63 4.05 2.20
N ARG A 502 13.38 2.74 2.10
CA ARG A 502 12.05 2.15 2.18
C ARG A 502 11.99 1.08 3.25
N PHE A 503 10.97 1.16 4.11
CA PHE A 503 10.73 0.23 5.20
C PHE A 503 9.36 -0.44 5.06
N PHE A 504 9.30 -1.74 5.35
CA PHE A 504 8.05 -2.50 5.43
C PHE A 504 7.86 -3.10 6.82
N PHE A 505 6.65 -3.01 7.37
CA PHE A 505 6.24 -3.66 8.60
C PHE A 505 5.06 -4.58 8.34
N ALA A 506 5.25 -5.88 8.50
CA ALA A 506 4.24 -6.88 8.14
C ALA A 506 3.02 -6.90 9.07
N GLY A 507 3.18 -6.46 10.33
CA GLY A 507 2.24 -6.79 11.39
C GLY A 507 2.14 -8.31 11.59
N ASP A 508 0.99 -8.77 12.09
CA ASP A 508 0.65 -10.18 12.04
C ASP A 508 -0.01 -10.53 10.72
N THR A 509 0.35 -11.69 10.16
CA THR A 509 -0.17 -12.14 8.89
C THR A 509 0.04 -13.64 8.70
N GLY A 510 -0.92 -14.30 8.07
CA GLY A 510 -0.67 -15.52 7.30
C GLY A 510 -0.09 -15.17 5.93
N TYR A 511 0.41 -16.17 5.21
CA TYR A 511 0.93 -15.92 3.86
C TYR A 511 -0.23 -15.65 2.86
N CYS A 512 -0.08 -14.63 2.01
CA CYS A 512 -1.04 -14.30 0.95
C CYS A 512 -0.37 -13.64 -0.25
N SER A 513 -1.06 -13.58 -1.39
CA SER A 513 -0.51 -13.03 -2.64
C SER A 513 -0.24 -11.52 -2.59
N SER A 514 -0.77 -10.81 -1.61
CA SER A 514 -0.61 -9.35 -1.52
C SER A 514 0.83 -8.91 -1.32
N PHE A 515 1.72 -9.77 -0.79
CA PHE A 515 3.13 -9.42 -0.63
C PHE A 515 3.84 -9.24 -1.98
N LEU A 516 3.43 -9.99 -3.01
CA LEU A 516 3.88 -9.77 -4.39
C LEU A 516 3.37 -8.44 -4.95
N GLU A 517 2.11 -8.08 -4.66
CA GLU A 517 1.53 -6.79 -5.08
C GLU A 517 2.28 -5.62 -4.44
N ILE A 518 2.56 -5.72 -3.12
CA ILE A 518 3.31 -4.73 -2.36
C ILE A 518 4.75 -4.61 -2.90
N GLY A 519 5.44 -5.74 -3.11
CA GLY A 519 6.79 -5.76 -3.65
C GLY A 519 6.89 -5.18 -5.07
N ARG A 520 5.91 -5.48 -5.94
CA ARG A 520 5.84 -4.88 -7.29
C ARG A 520 5.58 -3.37 -7.25
N ARG A 521 4.72 -2.92 -6.33
CA ARG A 521 4.28 -1.52 -6.27
C ARG A 521 5.30 -0.62 -5.59
N PHE A 522 5.92 -1.11 -4.52
CA PHE A 522 6.73 -0.30 -3.61
C PHE A 522 8.16 -0.80 -3.42
N GLY A 523 8.48 -2.03 -3.84
CA GLY A 523 9.82 -2.58 -3.74
C GLY A 523 10.82 -1.92 -4.70
N PRO A 524 12.13 -2.23 -4.54
CA PRO A 524 12.70 -3.01 -3.46
C PRO A 524 12.69 -2.24 -2.13
N PHE A 525 12.54 -2.95 -1.01
CA PHE A 525 12.63 -2.39 0.34
C PHE A 525 14.04 -2.52 0.90
N ASP A 526 14.53 -1.54 1.65
CA ASP A 526 15.83 -1.62 2.31
C ASP A 526 15.75 -2.51 3.56
N LEU A 527 14.66 -2.39 4.32
CA LEU A 527 14.39 -3.22 5.49
C LEU A 527 12.92 -3.63 5.56
N ALA A 528 12.66 -4.89 5.90
CA ALA A 528 11.33 -5.36 6.28
C ALA A 528 11.33 -6.00 7.68
N ALA A 529 10.37 -5.65 8.53
CA ALA A 529 10.13 -6.31 9.82
C ALA A 529 9.00 -7.36 9.63
N ILE A 530 9.34 -8.65 9.76
CA ILE A 530 8.46 -9.77 9.40
C ILE A 530 8.34 -10.76 10.58
N PRO A 531 7.11 -11.18 10.96
CA PRO A 531 6.91 -12.12 12.06
C PRO A 531 7.46 -13.50 11.73
N ILE A 532 8.01 -14.19 12.73
CA ILE A 532 8.47 -15.58 12.61
C ILE A 532 7.91 -16.51 13.70
N GLY A 533 7.18 -15.98 14.68
CA GLY A 533 6.62 -16.72 15.81
C GLY A 533 5.09 -16.82 15.76
N ALA A 534 4.51 -17.54 16.72
CA ALA A 534 3.08 -17.82 16.85
C ALA A 534 2.48 -18.74 15.77
N TYR A 535 3.26 -19.67 15.24
CA TYR A 535 2.88 -20.48 14.08
C TYR A 535 2.41 -21.90 14.39
N LEU A 536 2.57 -22.44 15.60
CA LEU A 536 2.10 -23.80 15.94
C LEU A 536 0.85 -23.83 16.83
N PRO A 537 -0.08 -24.77 16.58
CA PRO A 537 -0.07 -25.78 15.51
C PRO A 537 -0.52 -25.20 14.15
N ARG A 538 0.09 -25.68 13.05
CA ARG A 538 -0.13 -25.10 11.70
C ARG A 538 -1.59 -25.15 11.25
N ASP A 539 -2.34 -26.20 11.59
CA ASP A 539 -3.74 -26.31 11.16
C ASP A 539 -4.66 -25.27 11.80
N VAL A 540 -4.24 -24.67 12.93
CA VAL A 540 -4.92 -23.57 13.61
C VAL A 540 -4.32 -22.21 13.21
N MET A 541 -3.00 -22.12 13.08
CA MET A 541 -2.31 -20.83 12.94
C MET A 541 -2.05 -20.41 11.50
N GLN A 542 -1.93 -21.32 10.53
CA GLN A 542 -1.47 -20.98 9.15
C GLN A 542 -2.29 -19.90 8.43
N GLY A 543 -3.59 -19.79 8.75
CA GLY A 543 -4.45 -18.77 8.15
C GLY A 543 -4.12 -17.35 8.61
N GLN A 544 -3.50 -17.21 9.78
CA GLN A 544 -3.33 -15.93 10.49
C GLN A 544 -1.88 -15.61 10.89
N HIS A 545 -0.99 -16.61 10.94
CA HIS A 545 0.43 -16.44 11.26
C HIS A 545 1.30 -17.28 10.33
N VAL A 546 2.30 -16.64 9.74
CA VAL A 546 3.36 -17.28 8.97
C VAL A 546 4.29 -18.10 9.86
N ASP A 547 4.79 -19.21 9.34
CA ASP A 547 5.98 -19.84 9.89
C ASP A 547 7.27 -19.20 9.32
N PRO A 548 8.47 -19.55 9.82
CA PRO A 548 9.71 -18.95 9.33
C PRO A 548 9.99 -19.19 7.83
N ALA A 549 9.49 -20.27 7.24
CA ALA A 549 9.67 -20.53 5.82
C ALA A 549 8.78 -19.61 4.96
N GLU A 550 7.53 -19.41 5.37
CA GLU A 550 6.63 -18.42 4.78
C GLU A 550 7.14 -16.99 5.00
N ALA A 551 7.76 -16.68 6.15
CA ALA A 551 8.39 -15.38 6.39
C ALA A 551 9.54 -15.10 5.40
N VAL A 552 10.37 -16.10 5.08
CA VAL A 552 11.40 -15.99 4.04
C VAL A 552 10.76 -15.77 2.66
N GLN A 553 9.61 -16.39 2.39
CA GLN A 553 8.89 -16.14 1.14
C GLN A 553 8.38 -14.68 1.06
N ILE A 554 7.84 -14.13 2.16
CA ILE A 554 7.45 -12.71 2.24
C ILE A 554 8.65 -11.79 1.97
N HIS A 555 9.81 -12.08 2.56
CA HIS A 555 11.04 -11.34 2.31
C HIS A 555 11.38 -11.26 0.81
N GLN A 556 11.28 -12.39 0.09
CA GLN A 556 11.52 -12.44 -1.35
C GLN A 556 10.45 -11.70 -2.16
N ASP A 557 9.17 -11.90 -1.83
CA ASP A 557 8.05 -11.32 -2.57
C ASP A 557 8.01 -9.79 -2.48
N LEU A 558 8.41 -9.25 -1.32
CA LEU A 558 8.58 -7.82 -1.09
C LEU A 558 9.80 -7.25 -1.83
N GLN A 559 10.72 -8.09 -2.31
CA GLN A 559 12.04 -7.69 -2.81
C GLN A 559 12.82 -6.92 -1.73
N ALA A 560 12.75 -7.38 -0.48
CA ALA A 560 13.46 -6.75 0.63
C ALA A 560 14.96 -7.10 0.57
N LYS A 561 15.83 -6.09 0.63
CA LYS A 561 17.29 -6.29 0.70
C LYS A 561 17.67 -6.92 2.03
N GLN A 562 17.09 -6.41 3.12
CA GLN A 562 17.25 -6.97 4.45
C GLN A 562 15.91 -7.11 5.18
N SER A 563 15.84 -8.04 6.14
CA SER A 563 14.70 -8.19 7.03
C SER A 563 15.12 -8.48 8.46
N VAL A 564 14.30 -8.01 9.41
CA VAL A 564 14.45 -8.26 10.84
C VAL A 564 13.27 -9.10 11.33
N ALA A 565 13.58 -10.15 12.09
CA ALA A 565 12.57 -11.04 12.65
C ALA A 565 11.86 -10.42 13.86
N ILE A 566 10.54 -10.47 13.86
CA ILE A 566 9.68 -9.96 14.95
C ILE A 566 8.67 -11.03 15.42
N HIS A 567 7.82 -10.68 16.39
CA HIS A 567 6.71 -11.52 16.90
C HIS A 567 7.13 -12.83 17.60
N TRP A 568 8.41 -12.96 17.97
CA TRP A 568 8.96 -14.13 18.67
C TRP A 568 9.71 -13.72 19.95
N GLY A 569 10.12 -14.70 20.76
CA GLY A 569 11.03 -14.45 21.89
C GLY A 569 10.48 -13.59 23.03
N THR A 570 9.18 -13.25 23.04
CA THR A 570 8.63 -12.26 24.00
C THR A 570 7.40 -12.75 24.75
N PHE A 571 6.38 -13.24 24.04
CA PHE A 571 5.16 -13.83 24.60
C PHE A 571 5.02 -15.28 24.14
N ALA A 572 4.39 -16.13 24.95
CA ALA A 572 4.01 -17.49 24.56
C ALA A 572 2.55 -17.46 24.09
N LEU A 573 2.34 -17.16 22.81
CA LEU A 573 1.01 -17.02 22.19
C LEU A 573 0.55 -18.28 21.45
N ALA A 574 1.47 -19.22 21.24
CA ALA A 574 1.29 -20.44 20.49
C ALA A 574 2.11 -21.57 21.13
N HIS A 575 2.19 -22.72 20.46
CA HIS A 575 2.73 -23.95 21.05
C HIS A 575 4.15 -24.30 20.59
N GLU A 576 4.78 -23.55 19.68
CA GLU A 576 6.19 -23.79 19.30
C GLU A 576 7.17 -23.52 20.45
N TYR A 577 8.26 -24.28 20.48
CA TYR A 577 9.34 -24.05 21.42
C TYR A 577 9.92 -22.64 21.24
N TYR A 578 10.14 -21.92 22.35
CA TYR A 578 10.41 -20.47 22.29
C TYR A 578 11.68 -20.06 21.51
N MET A 579 12.66 -20.96 21.34
CA MET A 579 13.88 -20.75 20.54
C MET A 579 13.84 -21.43 19.16
N GLU A 580 12.74 -22.09 18.82
CA GLU A 580 12.58 -22.73 17.50
C GLU A 580 12.51 -21.73 16.33
N PRO A 581 11.84 -20.55 16.45
CA PRO A 581 11.67 -19.66 15.31
C PRO A 581 12.98 -19.22 14.61
N PRO A 582 14.05 -18.77 15.32
CA PRO A 582 15.32 -18.41 14.68
C PRO A 582 16.04 -19.59 14.03
N VAL A 583 15.89 -20.80 14.58
CA VAL A 583 16.48 -22.02 14.01
C VAL A 583 15.85 -22.30 12.66
N HIS A 584 14.51 -22.37 12.62
CA HIS A 584 13.77 -22.61 11.38
C HIS A 584 13.93 -21.47 10.36
N LEU A 585 14.09 -20.22 10.80
CA LEU A 585 14.41 -19.10 9.91
C LEU A 585 15.74 -19.34 9.19
N ARG A 586 16.79 -19.71 9.92
CA ARG A 586 18.11 -19.99 9.34
C ARG A 586 18.04 -21.17 8.36
N ASP A 587 17.34 -22.24 8.74
CA ASP A 587 17.18 -23.42 7.90
C ASP A 587 16.42 -23.08 6.60
N ALA A 588 15.38 -22.23 6.68
CA ALA A 588 14.64 -21.76 5.51
C ALA A 588 15.48 -20.87 4.57
N LEU A 589 16.32 -19.99 5.12
CA LEU A 589 17.27 -19.18 4.34
C LEU A 589 18.28 -20.07 3.61
N GLU A 590 18.85 -21.06 4.29
CA GLU A 590 19.80 -22.02 3.71
C GLU A 590 19.15 -22.82 2.57
N GLN A 591 17.94 -23.34 2.79
CA GLN A 591 17.19 -24.08 1.76
C GLN A 591 16.89 -23.26 0.51
N LYS A 592 16.75 -21.94 0.65
CA LYS A 592 16.49 -21.00 -0.45
C LYS A 592 17.77 -20.41 -1.05
N GLY A 593 18.95 -20.77 -0.52
CA GLY A 593 20.25 -20.25 -0.97
C GLY A 593 20.43 -18.74 -0.71
N LEU A 594 19.73 -18.20 0.30
CA LEU A 594 19.81 -16.77 0.64
C LEU A 594 20.94 -16.49 1.63
N ASN A 595 21.48 -15.28 1.57
CA ASN A 595 22.50 -14.84 2.50
C ASN A 595 21.92 -14.80 3.94
N PRO A 596 22.49 -15.48 4.94
CA PRO A 596 21.99 -15.45 6.32
C PRO A 596 21.93 -14.03 6.93
N LYS A 597 22.65 -13.07 6.36
CA LYS A 597 22.61 -11.65 6.78
C LYS A 597 21.46 -10.85 6.15
N SER A 598 20.77 -11.39 5.14
CA SER A 598 19.62 -10.73 4.50
C SER A 598 18.34 -10.85 5.33
N PHE A 599 18.23 -11.83 6.23
CA PHE A 599 17.13 -11.89 7.19
C PHE A 599 17.68 -12.33 8.54
N PHE A 600 17.75 -11.39 9.48
CA PHE A 600 18.43 -11.56 10.76
C PHE A 600 17.47 -11.43 11.94
N THR A 601 17.89 -12.00 13.07
CA THR A 601 17.30 -11.77 14.38
C THR A 601 18.14 -10.76 15.15
N LEU A 602 17.52 -10.07 16.10
CA LEU A 602 18.19 -9.21 17.07
C LEU A 602 17.92 -9.75 18.47
N HIS A 603 18.76 -9.40 19.45
CA HIS A 603 18.40 -9.50 20.85
C HIS A 603 17.44 -8.37 21.26
N HIS A 604 16.69 -8.55 22.35
CA HIS A 604 15.82 -7.50 22.88
C HIS A 604 16.67 -6.28 23.25
N GLY A 605 16.37 -5.12 22.66
CA GLY A 605 17.08 -3.86 22.86
C GLY A 605 18.31 -3.68 21.96
N GLU A 606 18.68 -4.68 21.15
CA GLU A 606 19.76 -4.55 20.19
C GLU A 606 19.34 -3.67 19.01
N SER A 607 20.30 -2.89 18.51
CA SER A 607 20.13 -1.98 17.38
C SER A 607 21.08 -2.31 16.26
N ARG A 608 20.60 -2.15 15.02
CA ARG A 608 21.41 -2.37 13.82
C ARG A 608 21.22 -1.24 12.82
N LEU A 609 22.34 -0.68 12.39
CA LEU A 609 22.38 0.23 11.25
C LEU A 609 22.27 -0.58 9.95
N ILE A 610 21.36 -0.15 9.07
CA ILE A 610 21.16 -0.72 7.75
C ILE A 610 21.92 0.17 6.77
N THR A 611 23.07 -0.33 6.33
CA THR A 611 23.85 0.35 5.30
C THR A 611 23.38 -0.11 3.93
N SER A 612 23.21 0.84 3.01
CA SER A 612 23.06 0.54 1.59
C SER A 612 24.33 -0.14 1.11
N GLN A 613 24.36 -1.48 1.10
CA GLN A 613 25.49 -2.20 0.54
C GLN A 613 25.54 -1.92 -0.96
N GLY A 614 26.48 -1.07 -1.38
CA GLY A 614 26.91 -0.92 -2.77
C GLY A 614 27.78 -2.10 -3.20
N GLY A 615 27.27 -3.32 -3.09
CA GLY A 615 27.94 -4.54 -3.49
C GLY A 615 26.97 -5.48 -4.20
N ASP A 616 27.28 -5.81 -5.44
CA ASP A 616 26.63 -6.87 -6.21
C ASP A 616 26.48 -8.14 -5.35
N VAL A 617 25.24 -8.60 -5.15
CA VAL A 617 24.94 -9.89 -4.48
C VAL A 617 24.97 -11.04 -5.51
N PHE A 618 25.84 -10.92 -6.51
CA PHE A 618 26.21 -12.00 -7.41
C PHE A 618 27.75 -12.06 -7.47
N GLU A 619 28.36 -12.44 -6.34
CA GLU A 619 29.64 -13.16 -6.31
C GLU A 619 29.43 -14.58 -5.81
#